data_AF-A0A211YQJ3-F1
#
_entry.id   AF-A0A211YQJ3-F1
#
_cell.length_a   1.000
_cell.length_b   1.000
_cell.length_c   1.000
_cell.angle_alpha   90.00
_cell.angle_beta   90.00
_cell.angle_gamma   90.00
#
_symmetry.space_group_name_H-M   'P 1'
#
loop_
_entity.id
_entity.type
_entity.pdbx_description
1 polymer ?
#
loop_
_entity_poly.entity_id
_entity_poly.type
_entity_poly.pdbx_seq_one_letter_code
_entity_poly.pdbx_strand_id
1 'polypeptide(L)'
;MELAIRRYNRYRGAESRARLLKIQGDRAYVVFEGSFCATCGINDWVDDLRYTLEDLGAEAELVAVIEPPEPSEFYDYRIGVFRIKRIPENLDQLEREEQELEEYFNNPTE
;
A
#
# COMPACT_ATOMS: atom_id res chain seq x y z
N MET A 1 3.29 -5.78 -6.30
CA MET A 1 2.27 -4.79 -5.86
C MET A 1 1.32 -5.41 -4.85
N GLU A 2 0.65 -6.52 -5.17
CA GLU A 2 -0.29 -7.17 -4.25
C GLU A 2 0.33 -7.54 -2.90
N LEU A 3 1.53 -8.15 -2.92
CA LEU A 3 2.30 -8.45 -1.71
C LEU A 3 2.52 -7.21 -0.83
N ALA A 4 2.95 -6.09 -1.42
CA ALA A 4 3.18 -4.85 -0.70
C ALA A 4 1.89 -4.28 -0.09
N ILE A 5 0.76 -4.39 -0.81
CA ILE A 5 -0.55 -3.96 -0.29
C ILE A 5 -1.01 -4.83 0.88
N ARG A 6 -0.79 -6.16 0.82
CA ARG A 6 -1.09 -7.06 1.95
C ARG A 6 -0.28 -6.67 3.19
N ARG A 7 1.04 -6.52 3.02
CA ARG A 7 1.95 -6.10 4.10
C ARG A 7 1.57 -4.74 4.68
N TYR A 8 1.32 -3.76 3.81
CA TYR A 8 0.87 -2.42 4.21
C TYR A 8 -0.40 -2.50 5.05
N ASN A 9 -1.44 -3.22 4.57
CA ASN A 9 -2.71 -3.33 5.28
C ASN A 9 -2.58 -4.08 6.61
N ARG A 10 -1.65 -5.02 6.75
CA ARG A 10 -1.39 -5.70 8.02
C ARG A 10 -0.90 -4.72 9.09
N TYR A 11 -0.02 -3.78 8.72
CA TYR A 11 0.59 -2.84 9.67
C TYR A 11 -0.15 -1.51 9.80
N ARG A 12 -0.82 -1.04 8.73
CA ARG A 12 -1.48 0.27 8.64
C ARG A 12 -2.99 0.21 8.43
N GLY A 13 -3.55 -0.97 8.15
CA GLY A 13 -4.96 -1.16 7.75
C GLY A 13 -6.02 -0.80 8.78
N ALA A 14 -5.63 -0.51 10.03
CA ALA A 14 -6.50 0.05 11.06
C ALA A 14 -6.81 1.54 10.80
N GLU A 15 -5.85 2.27 10.20
CA GLU A 15 -5.93 3.72 9.96
C GLU A 15 -6.11 4.03 8.46
N SER A 16 -5.43 3.29 7.58
CA SER A 16 -5.52 3.42 6.14
C SER A 16 -5.47 2.06 5.44
N ARG A 17 -6.48 1.75 4.64
CA ARG A 17 -6.56 0.54 3.82
C ARG A 17 -6.21 0.87 2.38
N ALA A 18 -5.19 0.20 1.87
CA ALA A 18 -4.77 0.26 0.47
C ALA A 18 -5.44 -0.84 -0.36
N ARG A 19 -5.82 -0.53 -1.60
CA ARG A 19 -6.34 -1.49 -2.58
C ARG A 19 -5.88 -1.13 -3.99
N LEU A 20 -5.43 -2.13 -4.74
CA LEU A 20 -5.02 -1.94 -6.14
C LEU A 20 -6.26 -1.62 -6.99
N LEU A 21 -6.25 -0.48 -7.69
CA LEU A 21 -7.28 -0.13 -8.66
C LEU A 21 -6.98 -0.69 -10.04
N LYS A 22 -5.75 -0.46 -10.52
CA LYS A 22 -5.30 -0.92 -11.85
C LYS A 22 -3.79 -0.81 -11.99
N ILE A 23 -3.25 -1.55 -12.96
CA ILE A 23 -1.88 -1.38 -13.46
C ILE A 23 -1.97 -0.94 -14.91
N GLN A 24 -1.17 0.06 -15.29
CA GLN A 24 -1.03 0.54 -16.66
C GLN A 24 0.46 0.74 -16.98
N GLY A 25 1.04 -0.20 -17.72
CA GLY A 25 2.48 -0.20 -18.00
C GLY A 25 3.30 -0.36 -16.72
N ASP A 26 4.22 0.58 -16.47
CA ASP A 26 5.05 0.66 -15.27
C ASP A 26 4.36 1.34 -14.08
N ARG A 27 3.07 1.75 -14.23
CA ARG A 27 2.33 2.48 -13.21
C ARG A 27 1.27 1.63 -12.54
N ALA A 28 1.26 1.65 -11.21
CA ALA A 28 0.22 1.08 -10.38
C ALA A 28 -0.59 2.18 -9.69
N TYR A 29 -1.90 2.08 -9.78
CA TYR A 29 -2.85 3.00 -9.18
C TYR A 29 -3.45 2.31 -7.95
N VAL A 30 -3.22 2.87 -6.76
CA VAL A 30 -3.65 2.29 -5.50
C VAL A 30 -4.55 3.29 -4.79
N VAL A 31 -5.76 2.87 -4.43
CA VAL A 31 -6.65 3.67 -3.58
C VAL A 31 -6.32 3.40 -2.13
N PHE A 32 -6.28 4.47 -1.33
CA PHE A 32 -6.16 4.46 0.11
C PHE A 32 -7.47 4.99 0.66
N GLU A 33 -8.10 4.25 1.56
CA GLU A 33 -9.38 4.59 2.20
C GLU A 33 -9.19 4.47 3.72
N GLY A 34 -9.66 5.44 4.51
CA GLY A 34 -9.54 5.38 5.96
C GLY A 34 -9.84 6.73 6.60
N SER A 35 -9.98 6.75 7.92
CA SER A 35 -10.12 7.98 8.69
C SER A 35 -8.76 8.69 8.72
N PHE A 36 -8.37 9.31 7.60
CA PHE A 36 -7.12 10.04 7.51
C PHE A 36 -7.08 11.03 8.66
N CYS A 37 -6.07 10.93 9.51
CA CYS A 37 -5.94 11.83 10.65
C CYS A 37 -5.86 13.27 10.13
N ALA A 38 -6.77 14.14 10.58
CA ALA A 38 -6.86 15.53 10.15
C ALA A 38 -5.59 16.37 10.46
N THR A 39 -4.73 15.86 11.34
CA THR A 39 -3.45 16.48 11.71
C THR A 39 -2.21 15.77 11.13
N CYS A 40 -2.36 14.56 10.56
CA CYS A 40 -1.28 13.90 9.84
C CYS A 40 -1.22 14.43 8.40
N GLY A 41 -0.04 14.42 7.79
CA GLY A 41 0.04 14.62 6.35
C GLY A 41 -0.73 13.47 5.69
N ILE A 42 -1.86 13.75 5.06
CA ILE A 42 -2.69 12.71 4.39
C ILE A 42 -1.86 11.89 3.39
N ASN A 43 -0.80 12.50 2.84
CA ASN A 43 0.14 11.88 1.91
C ASN A 43 1.14 10.92 2.58
N ASP A 44 1.31 10.95 3.90
CA ASP A 44 2.24 10.07 4.63
C ASP A 44 1.80 8.60 4.48
N TRP A 45 0.50 8.34 4.53
CA TRP A 45 -0.07 7.00 4.29
C TRP A 45 0.20 6.49 2.87
N VAL A 46 0.21 7.39 1.90
CA VAL A 46 0.49 7.05 0.50
C VAL A 46 1.99 6.77 0.32
N ASP A 47 2.85 7.58 0.93
CA ASP A 47 4.31 7.39 0.86
C ASP A 47 4.77 6.14 1.64
N ASP A 48 4.07 5.76 2.71
CA ASP A 48 4.31 4.50 3.45
C ASP A 48 4.23 3.26 2.56
N LEU A 49 3.37 3.25 1.53
CA LEU A 49 3.34 2.14 0.57
C LEU A 49 4.61 2.12 -0.31
N ARG A 50 5.18 3.29 -0.63
CA ARG A 50 6.47 3.36 -1.34
C ARG A 50 7.57 2.73 -0.48
N TYR A 51 7.65 3.09 0.80
CA TYR A 51 8.61 2.46 1.72
C TYR A 51 8.37 0.95 1.85
N THR A 52 7.11 0.50 1.92
CA THR A 52 6.79 -0.93 1.95
C THR A 52 7.27 -1.67 0.69
N LEU A 53 7.18 -1.03 -0.49
CA LEU A 53 7.71 -1.57 -1.73
C LEU A 53 9.25 -1.66 -1.70
N GLU A 54 9.91 -0.63 -1.19
CA GLU A 54 11.38 -0.56 -1.05
C GLU A 54 11.91 -1.60 -0.05
N ASP A 55 11.23 -1.82 1.08
CA ASP A 55 11.55 -2.85 2.06
C ASP A 55 11.42 -4.26 1.49
N LEU A 56 10.51 -4.44 0.52
CA LEU A 56 10.38 -5.67 -0.27
C LEU A 56 11.43 -5.78 -1.39
N GLY A 57 12.35 -4.82 -1.52
CA GLY A 57 13.44 -4.81 -2.51
C GLY A 57 13.05 -4.26 -3.89
N ALA A 58 11.81 -3.77 -4.05
CA ALA A 58 11.40 -3.11 -5.28
C ALA A 58 11.98 -1.69 -5.36
N GLU A 59 12.21 -1.20 -6.58
CA GLU A 59 12.49 0.22 -6.79
C GLU A 59 11.21 0.90 -7.27
N ALA A 60 10.63 1.76 -6.42
CA ALA A 60 9.36 2.41 -6.67
C ALA A 60 9.46 3.94 -6.49
N GLU A 61 8.60 4.67 -7.16
CA GLU A 61 8.50 6.12 -7.04
C GLU A 61 7.05 6.54 -6.96
N LEU A 62 6.70 7.38 -5.98
CA LEU A 62 5.39 8.02 -5.91
C LEU A 62 5.35 9.17 -6.91
N VAL A 63 4.67 8.95 -8.04
CA VAL A 63 4.61 9.90 -9.16
C VAL A 63 3.56 10.99 -8.91
N ALA A 64 2.44 10.61 -8.29
CA ALA A 64 1.36 11.53 -8.00
C ALA A 64 0.49 11.00 -6.86
N VAL A 65 -0.16 11.92 -6.16
CA VAL A 65 -1.31 11.64 -5.31
C VAL A 65 -2.50 12.39 -5.90
N ILE A 66 -3.56 11.65 -6.23
CA ILE A 66 -4.81 12.23 -6.72
C ILE A 66 -5.76 12.35 -5.54
N GLU A 67 -6.20 13.57 -5.29
CA GLU A 67 -7.21 13.91 -4.30
C GLU A 67 -8.62 13.78 -4.89
N PRO A 68 -9.65 13.55 -4.06
CA PRO A 68 -11.02 13.64 -4.52
C PRO A 68 -11.30 15.05 -5.06
N PRO A 69 -12.20 15.18 -6.05
CA PRO A 69 -12.47 16.44 -6.73
C PRO A 69 -13.00 17.54 -5.77
N GLU A 70 -13.65 17.16 -4.68
CA GLU A 70 -14.10 18.08 -3.64
C GLU A 70 -13.80 17.50 -2.25
N PRO A 71 -13.19 18.27 -1.33
CA PRO A 71 -13.05 17.88 0.05
C PRO A 71 -14.44 17.87 0.68
N SER A 72 -14.97 16.68 0.94
CA SER A 72 -16.23 16.49 1.66
C SER A 72 -16.03 15.41 2.71
N GLU A 73 -16.85 15.44 3.75
CA GLU A 73 -16.91 14.41 4.80
C GLU A 73 -17.28 13.00 4.25
N PHE A 74 -17.57 12.90 2.94
CA PHE A 74 -17.92 11.67 2.26
C PHE A 74 -16.77 11.07 1.43
N TYR A 75 -15.69 11.83 1.17
CA TYR A 75 -14.59 11.41 0.31
C TYR A 75 -13.27 11.30 1.06
N ASP A 76 -13.17 10.25 1.88
CA ASP A 76 -11.96 9.89 2.61
C ASP A 76 -11.12 8.90 1.80
N TYR A 77 -10.76 9.27 0.56
CA TYR A 77 -9.79 8.50 -0.22
C TYR A 77 -8.66 9.34 -0.82
N ARG A 78 -7.56 8.67 -1.15
CA ARG A 78 -6.48 9.16 -2.01
C ARG A 78 -6.10 8.09 -3.02
N ILE A 79 -5.68 8.49 -4.21
CA ILE A 79 -5.13 7.54 -5.18
C ILE A 79 -3.64 7.85 -5.36
N GLY A 80 -2.80 6.94 -4.86
CA GLY A 80 -1.37 6.96 -5.13
C GLY A 80 -1.07 6.36 -6.50
N VAL A 81 -0.26 7.05 -7.29
CA VAL A 81 0.27 6.57 -8.57
C VAL A 81 1.74 6.23 -8.38
N PHE A 82 2.06 4.95 -8.38
CA PHE A 82 3.41 4.45 -8.17
C PHE A 82 4.01 3.99 -9.49
N ARG A 83 5.19 4.47 -9.83
CA ARG A 83 6.01 3.90 -10.91
C ARG A 83 6.91 2.82 -10.33
N ILE A 84 6.82 1.60 -10.87
CA ILE A 84 7.67 0.46 -10.49
C ILE A 84 8.79 0.36 -11.51
N LYS A 85 10.01 0.69 -11.08
CA LYS A 85 11.22 0.62 -11.93
C LYS A 85 11.86 -0.75 -11.90
N ARG A 86 11.80 -1.42 -10.74
CA ARG A 86 12.38 -2.74 -10.53
C ARG A 86 11.54 -3.56 -9.56
N ILE A 87 11.44 -4.86 -9.81
CA ILE A 87 10.80 -5.85 -8.93
C ILE A 87 11.92 -6.67 -8.28
N PRO A 88 11.80 -7.08 -6.99
CA PRO A 88 12.76 -7.99 -6.36
C PRO A 88 12.87 -9.33 -7.10
N GLU A 89 14.08 -9.87 -7.22
CA GLU A 89 14.33 -11.18 -7.84
C GLU A 89 13.79 -12.34 -6.98
N ASN A 90 13.68 -12.14 -5.67
CA ASN A 90 13.20 -13.11 -4.70
C ASN A 90 11.69 -12.97 -4.38
N LEU A 91 10.88 -12.48 -5.33
CA LEU A 91 9.46 -12.23 -5.11
C LEU A 91 8.70 -13.46 -4.59
N ASP A 92 8.92 -14.62 -5.20
CA ASP A 92 8.24 -15.88 -4.81
C ASP A 92 8.54 -16.29 -3.36
N GLN A 93 9.77 -16.02 -2.88
CA GLN A 93 10.16 -16.28 -1.50
C GLN A 93 9.45 -15.31 -0.54
N LEU A 94 9.46 -14.02 -0.86
CA LEU A 94 8.81 -12.99 -0.04
C LEU A 94 7.29 -13.23 0.06
N GLU A 95 6.66 -13.75 -1.00
CA GLU A 95 5.24 -14.12 -0.94
C GLU A 95 4.96 -15.28 0.00
N ARG A 96 5.82 -16.31 0.03
CA ARG A 96 5.68 -17.44 0.97
C ARG A 96 5.89 -17.00 2.42
N GLU A 97 6.94 -16.22 2.67
CA GLU A 97 7.22 -15.68 4.01
C GLU A 97 6.06 -14.82 4.52
N GLU A 98 5.47 -13.99 3.65
CA GLU A 98 4.32 -13.17 4.04
C GLU A 98 3.07 -14.02 4.35
N GLN A 99 2.82 -15.09 3.57
CA GLN A 99 1.73 -16.04 3.82
C GLN A 99 1.91 -16.77 5.15
N GLU A 100 3.10 -17.28 5.44
CA GLU A 100 3.42 -17.96 6.71
C GLU A 100 3.20 -17.03 7.92
N LEU A 101 3.61 -15.76 7.80
CA LEU A 101 3.34 -14.75 8.83
C LEU A 101 1.85 -14.49 8.99
N GLU A 102 1.11 -14.38 7.90
CA GLU A 102 -0.35 -14.19 7.90
C GLU A 102 -1.05 -15.35 8.61
N GLU A 103 -0.65 -16.59 8.33
CA GLU A 103 -1.17 -17.79 8.99
C GLU A 103 -0.87 -17.79 10.49
N TYR A 104 0.33 -17.40 10.88
CA TYR A 104 0.74 -17.28 12.28
C TYR A 104 -0.09 -16.25 13.05
N PHE A 105 -0.29 -15.05 12.50
CA PHE A 105 -1.08 -14.00 13.16
C PHE A 105 -2.57 -14.35 13.23
N ASN A 106 -3.10 -15.07 12.25
CA ASN A 106 -4.53 -15.45 12.20
C ASN A 106 -4.83 -16.72 13.01
N ASN A 107 -3.84 -17.55 13.30
CA ASN A 107 -3.98 -18.77 14.11
C ASN A 107 -2.94 -18.80 15.23
N PRO A 108 -3.03 -17.91 16.25
CA PRO A 108 -2.14 -17.98 17.39
C PRO A 108 -2.31 -19.35 18.03
N THR A 109 -1.26 -20.16 18.02
CA THR A 109 -1.25 -21.45 18.71
C THR A 109 -1.44 -21.17 20.21
N GLU A 110 -2.43 -21.80 20.82
CA GLU A 110 -2.77 -21.67 22.26
C GLU A 110 -1.60 -22.03 23.20
#